data_AF-A0A9D8IAQ8-F1
#
_entry.id   AF-A0A9D8IAQ8-F1
#
_cell.length_a   1.000
_cell.length_b   1.000
_cell.length_c   1.000
_cell.angle_alpha   90.00
_cell.angle_beta   90.00
_cell.angle_gamma   90.00
#
_symmetry.space_group_name_H-M   'P 1'
#
loop_
_entity.id
_entity.type
_entity.pdbx_description
1 polymer ?
#
loop_
_entity_poly.entity_id
_entity_poly.type
_entity_poly.pdbx_seq_one_letter_code
_entity_poly.pdbx_strand_id
1 'polypeptide(L)'
;MVGGKIRNSQQRIGIFVDVQNMFYSAKALHQSKIDYSKLLIEIVAGRILVRAIAYIVQKPDVDQSSFTDALCRLGYEIKTKELRLRPDGTAKGDWDMGIAIDTISIACKLDTVVLVTGDGDFVPLVELLKYHGCRVETVSFRRSTAIELINASTKYTAIEESMLFKEKKFQKNDSTN
;
A
#
# COMPACT_ATOMS: atom_id res chain seq x y z
N MET A 1 -11.13 13.01 28.73
CA MET A 1 -9.86 12.28 28.56
C MET A 1 -9.94 11.51 27.26
N VAL A 2 -9.09 11.85 26.29
CA VAL A 2 -9.07 11.18 24.98
C VAL A 2 -8.36 9.85 25.15
N GLY A 3 -9.06 8.75 24.88
CA GLY A 3 -8.51 7.40 24.92
C GLY A 3 -7.43 7.24 23.86
N GLY A 4 -6.18 7.51 24.23
CA GLY A 4 -5.03 7.13 23.44
C GLY A 4 -5.00 5.60 23.36
N LYS A 5 -5.34 5.04 22.19
CA LYS A 5 -5.12 3.62 21.91
C LYS A 5 -3.69 3.30 22.30
N ILE A 6 -3.50 2.42 23.29
CA ILE A 6 -2.19 1.89 23.67
C ILE A 6 -1.67 1.12 22.45
N ARG A 7 -0.93 1.80 21.56
CA ARG A 7 -0.18 1.15 20.48
C ARG A 7 1.16 0.77 21.08
N ASN A 8 1.49 -0.53 21.08
CA ASN A 8 2.75 -1.00 21.62
C ASN A 8 3.91 -0.43 20.79
N SER A 9 4.64 0.55 21.33
CA SER A 9 5.73 1.24 20.63
C SER A 9 6.90 0.31 20.27
N GLN A 10 7.03 -0.83 20.95
CA GLN A 10 8.05 -1.84 20.69
C GLN A 10 7.68 -2.81 19.56
N GLN A 11 6.47 -2.67 18.99
CA GLN A 11 6.01 -3.57 17.95
C GLN A 11 6.81 -3.36 16.65
N ARG A 12 7.42 -4.42 16.14
CA ARG A 12 8.16 -4.43 14.88
C ARG A 12 7.20 -4.65 13.72
N ILE A 13 7.19 -3.73 12.76
CA ILE A 13 6.28 -3.77 11.62
C ILE A 13 7.00 -3.86 10.28
N GLY A 14 6.44 -4.63 9.35
CA GLY A 14 6.82 -4.64 7.94
C GLY A 14 5.65 -4.18 7.09
N ILE A 15 5.91 -3.27 6.14
CA ILE A 15 4.89 -2.68 5.27
C ILE A 15 5.15 -3.13 3.84
N PHE A 16 4.12 -3.66 3.18
CA PHE A 16 4.21 -4.19 1.81
C PHE A 16 3.10 -3.55 0.98
N VAL A 17 3.50 -2.74 0.00
CA VAL A 17 2.60 -1.86 -0.74
C VAL A 17 2.43 -2.33 -2.17
N ASP A 18 1.22 -2.77 -2.51
CA ASP A 18 0.84 -2.97 -3.90
C ASP A 18 0.47 -1.60 -4.51
N VAL A 19 1.46 -0.98 -5.14
CA VAL A 19 1.31 0.36 -5.71
C VAL A 19 0.31 0.35 -6.87
N GLN A 20 0.22 -0.75 -7.63
CA GLN A 20 -0.68 -0.84 -8.78
C GLN A 20 -2.14 -0.89 -8.33
N ASN A 21 -2.46 -1.76 -7.36
CA ASN A 21 -3.80 -1.84 -6.78
C ASN A 21 -4.21 -0.49 -6.17
N MET A 22 -3.33 0.11 -5.37
CA MET A 22 -3.58 1.41 -4.73
C MET A 22 -3.74 2.57 -5.72
N PHE A 23 -2.94 2.59 -6.79
CA PHE A 23 -3.04 3.61 -7.83
C PHE A 23 -4.40 3.57 -8.55
N TYR A 24 -4.85 2.39 -8.96
CA TYR A 24 -6.13 2.25 -9.66
C TYR A 24 -7.31 2.61 -8.74
N SER A 25 -7.27 2.20 -7.48
CA SER A 25 -8.30 2.57 -6.49
C SER A 25 -8.35 4.08 -6.23
N ALA A 26 -7.20 4.73 -6.03
CA ALA A 26 -7.14 6.18 -5.78
C ALA A 26 -7.68 6.97 -6.97
N LYS A 27 -7.31 6.56 -8.20
CA LYS A 27 -7.79 7.17 -9.44
C LYS A 27 -9.29 6.98 -9.61
N ALA A 28 -9.80 5.75 -9.44
CA ALA A 28 -11.21 5.46 -9.65
C ALA A 28 -12.14 6.15 -8.63
N LEU A 29 -11.74 6.17 -7.35
CA LEU A 29 -12.60 6.64 -6.26
C LEU A 29 -12.48 8.15 -5.99
N HIS A 30 -11.30 8.72 -6.20
CA HIS A 30 -10.99 10.10 -5.77
C HIS A 30 -10.35 10.95 -6.86
N GLN A 31 -10.08 10.40 -8.06
CA GLN A 31 -9.31 11.07 -9.14
C GLN A 31 -7.97 11.63 -8.65
N SER A 32 -7.43 11.11 -7.55
CA SER A 32 -6.24 11.65 -6.88
C SER A 32 -5.17 10.57 -6.71
N LYS A 33 -4.05 10.96 -6.12
CA LYS A 33 -2.91 10.10 -5.78
C LYS A 33 -2.75 10.05 -4.26
N ILE A 34 -2.31 8.89 -3.77
CA ILE A 34 -1.95 8.72 -2.35
C ILE A 34 -0.69 9.53 -2.06
N ASP A 35 -0.71 10.21 -0.92
CA ASP A 35 0.45 10.78 -0.27
C ASP A 35 1.12 9.70 0.59
N TYR A 36 2.11 9.01 0.00
CA TYR A 36 2.80 7.88 0.64
C TYR A 36 3.61 8.27 1.88
N SER A 37 3.90 9.57 2.08
CA SER A 37 4.53 10.06 3.31
C SER A 37 3.53 10.02 4.47
N LYS A 38 2.33 10.57 4.25
CA LYS A 38 1.26 10.52 5.25
C LYS A 38 0.80 9.10 5.54
N LEU A 39 0.70 8.28 4.50
CA LEU A 39 0.39 6.85 4.63
C LEU A 39 1.42 6.16 5.53
N LEU A 40 2.72 6.38 5.28
CA LEU A 40 3.79 5.78 6.08
C LEU A 40 3.67 6.21 7.55
N ILE A 41 3.45 7.50 7.81
CA ILE A 41 3.31 8.04 9.17
C ILE A 41 2.12 7.41 9.90
N GLU A 42 0.96 7.33 9.26
CA GLU A 42 -0.25 6.74 9.86
C GLU A 42 -0.10 5.23 10.13
N ILE A 43 0.54 4.51 9.21
CA ILE A 43 0.81 3.08 9.38
C ILE A 43 1.84 2.87 10.49
N VAL A 44 2.95 3.59 10.49
CA VAL A 44 4.01 3.41 11.50
C VAL A 44 3.51 3.80 12.88
N ALA A 45 2.92 4.97 13.03
CA ALA A 45 2.26 5.45 14.26
C ALA A 45 3.05 5.15 15.56
N GLY A 46 4.36 5.45 15.55
CA GLY A 46 5.25 5.28 16.70
C GLY A 46 5.74 3.85 16.96
N ARG A 47 5.50 2.90 16.04
CA ARG A 47 6.03 1.54 16.08
C ARG A 47 7.41 1.45 15.44
N ILE A 48 8.12 0.34 15.64
CA ILE A 48 9.43 0.10 15.05
C ILE A 48 9.24 -0.38 13.60
N LEU A 49 9.53 0.48 12.63
CA LEU A 49 9.55 0.09 11.22
C LEU A 49 10.79 -0.76 10.92
N VAL A 50 10.59 -2.02 10.55
CA VAL A 50 11.67 -2.93 10.14
C VAL A 50 11.94 -2.83 8.64
N ARG A 51 10.89 -2.84 7.82
CA ARG A 51 10.96 -2.62 6.37
C ARG A 51 9.68 -2.00 5.84
N ALA A 52 9.81 -1.19 4.81
CA ALA A 52 8.70 -0.78 3.96
C ALA A 52 9.10 -1.06 2.50
N ILE A 53 8.33 -1.89 1.79
CA ILE A 53 8.60 -2.26 0.40
C ILE A 53 7.43 -1.81 -0.47
N ALA A 54 7.72 -1.07 -1.53
CA ALA A 54 6.76 -0.68 -2.54
C ALA A 54 7.00 -1.44 -3.85
N TYR A 55 5.95 -2.13 -4.29
CA TYR A 55 5.97 -3.00 -5.46
C TYR A 55 5.31 -2.27 -6.63
N ILE A 56 6.10 -1.98 -7.65
CA ILE A 56 5.72 -1.10 -8.76
C ILE A 56 5.74 -1.88 -10.06
N VAL A 57 4.69 -1.71 -10.86
CA VAL A 57 4.61 -2.24 -12.21
C VAL A 57 4.96 -1.14 -13.20
N GLN A 58 6.07 -1.34 -13.92
CA GLN A 58 6.58 -0.39 -14.91
C GLN A 58 5.88 -0.64 -16.25
N LYS A 59 5.29 0.40 -16.83
CA LYS A 59 4.85 0.40 -18.23
C LYS A 59 5.99 0.99 -19.07
N PRO A 60 6.33 0.41 -20.24
CA PRO A 60 7.42 0.89 -21.07
C PRO A 60 7.34 2.39 -21.41
N ASP A 61 6.12 2.89 -21.62
CA ASP A 61 5.88 4.25 -22.09
C ASP A 61 5.67 5.28 -20.96
N VAL A 62 5.84 4.86 -19.70
CA VAL A 62 5.59 5.73 -18.53
C VAL A 62 6.86 5.85 -17.73
N ASP A 63 7.46 7.04 -17.71
CA ASP A 63 8.53 7.37 -16.78
C ASP A 63 7.97 7.54 -15.36
N GLN A 64 8.48 6.72 -14.44
CA GLN A 64 8.12 6.75 -13.03
C GLN A 64 9.32 7.09 -12.13
N SER A 65 10.46 7.48 -12.70
CA SER A 65 11.72 7.68 -11.96
C SER A 65 11.57 8.71 -10.83
N SER A 66 10.88 9.82 -11.11
CA SER A 66 10.61 10.85 -10.09
C SER A 66 9.77 10.34 -8.93
N PHE A 67 8.83 9.42 -9.21
CA PHE A 67 7.97 8.81 -8.19
C PHE A 67 8.74 7.78 -7.36
N THR A 68 9.53 6.91 -8.00
CA THR A 68 10.38 5.93 -7.30
C THR A 68 11.40 6.64 -6.42
N ASP A 69 12.03 7.70 -6.91
CA ASP A 69 13.01 8.48 -6.14
C ASP A 69 12.38 9.15 -4.92
N ALA A 70 11.14 9.63 -5.05
CA ALA A 70 10.40 10.19 -3.92
C ALA A 70 10.12 9.13 -2.85
N LEU A 71 9.70 7.92 -3.24
CA LEU A 71 9.48 6.83 -2.30
C LEU A 71 10.77 6.36 -1.62
N CYS A 72 11.88 6.25 -2.37
CA CYS A 72 13.20 5.95 -1.79
C CYS A 72 13.59 6.98 -0.73
N ARG A 73 13.41 8.28 -0.99
CA ARG A 73 13.68 9.35 -0.01
C ARG A 73 12.80 9.27 1.24
N LEU A 74 11.60 8.69 1.13
CA LEU A 74 10.72 8.44 2.28
C LEU A 74 11.12 7.17 3.06
N GLY A 75 12.06 6.37 2.56
CA GLY A 75 12.53 5.15 3.21
C GLY A 75 11.85 3.86 2.72
N TYR A 76 11.12 3.89 1.60
CA TYR A 76 10.63 2.67 0.97
C TYR A 76 11.75 2.01 0.15
N GLU A 77 11.90 0.70 0.31
CA GLU A 77 12.58 -0.17 -0.63
C GLU A 77 11.69 -0.35 -1.88
N ILE A 78 12.25 -0.22 -3.08
CA ILE A 78 11.48 -0.30 -4.32
C ILE A 78 11.78 -1.60 -5.04
N LYS A 79 10.72 -2.31 -5.44
CA LYS A 79 10.80 -3.46 -6.35
C LYS A 79 9.98 -3.18 -7.60
N THR A 80 10.63 -3.19 -8.77
CA THR A 80 9.99 -2.93 -10.07
C THR A 80 9.87 -4.19 -10.92
N LYS A 81 8.76 -4.32 -11.64
CA LYS A 81 8.51 -5.41 -12.60
C LYS A 81 7.91 -4.81 -13.85
N GLU A 82 8.44 -5.18 -15.01
CA GLU A 82 7.91 -4.73 -16.28
C GLU A 82 6.57 -5.41 -16.58
N LEU A 83 5.59 -4.62 -17.02
CA LEU A 83 4.33 -5.13 -17.53
C LEU A 83 4.60 -5.90 -18.83
N ARG A 84 4.36 -7.22 -18.82
CA ARG A 84 4.48 -8.04 -20.03
C ARG A 84 3.10 -8.20 -20.66
N LEU A 85 2.95 -7.68 -21.86
CA LEU A 85 1.79 -7.97 -22.71
C LEU A 85 2.03 -9.30 -23.40
N ARG A 86 1.11 -10.24 -23.22
CA ARG A 86 1.14 -11.50 -23.97
C ARG A 86 0.56 -11.30 -25.38
N PRO A 87 0.88 -12.20 -26.32
CA PRO A 87 0.29 -12.18 -27.66
C PRO A 87 -1.24 -12.31 -27.67
N ASP A 88 -1.83 -12.89 -26.62
CA ASP A 88 -3.27 -13.03 -26.42
C ASP A 88 -3.96 -11.75 -25.87
N GLY A 89 -3.20 -10.66 -25.71
CA GLY A 89 -3.68 -9.39 -25.18
C GLY A 89 -3.80 -9.33 -23.66
N THR A 90 -3.53 -10.44 -22.94
CA THR A 90 -3.52 -10.43 -21.48
C THR A 90 -2.25 -9.78 -20.95
N ALA A 91 -2.41 -8.89 -19.97
CA ALA A 91 -1.29 -8.29 -19.28
C ALA A 91 -0.91 -9.19 -18.09
N LYS A 92 0.33 -9.69 -18.08
CA LYS A 92 0.90 -10.38 -16.91
C LYS A 92 1.91 -9.43 -16.26
N GLY A 93 1.65 -9.02 -15.02
CA GLY A 93 2.50 -8.01 -14.39
C GLY A 93 2.24 -7.71 -12.92
N ASP A 94 1.27 -8.35 -12.27
CA ASP A 94 1.05 -8.16 -10.83
C ASP A 94 2.26 -8.58 -9.99
N TRP A 95 2.22 -8.15 -8.74
CA TRP A 95 3.24 -8.43 -7.74
C TRP A 95 2.80 -9.44 -6.70
N ASP A 96 1.62 -10.05 -6.83
CA ASP A 96 0.95 -10.81 -5.76
C ASP A 96 1.83 -11.92 -5.20
N MET A 97 2.41 -12.73 -6.08
CA MET A 97 3.36 -13.78 -5.69
C MET A 97 4.63 -13.22 -5.04
N GLY A 98 5.18 -12.12 -5.58
CA GLY A 98 6.39 -11.52 -5.04
C GLY A 98 6.17 -10.94 -3.64
N ILE A 99 5.06 -10.22 -3.47
CA ILE A 99 4.59 -9.70 -2.17
C ILE A 99 4.42 -10.86 -1.18
N ALA A 100 3.74 -11.94 -1.58
CA ALA A 100 3.53 -13.09 -0.71
C ALA A 100 4.85 -13.73 -0.26
N ILE A 101 5.76 -14.01 -1.21
CA ILE A 101 7.06 -14.63 -0.92
C ILE A 101 7.90 -13.75 0.00
N ASP A 102 8.03 -12.46 -0.30
CA ASP A 102 8.82 -11.54 0.50
C ASP A 102 8.25 -11.40 1.92
N THR A 103 6.91 -11.28 2.03
CA THR A 103 6.22 -11.13 3.31
C THR A 103 6.40 -12.36 4.20
N ILE A 104 6.24 -13.57 3.65
CA ILE A 104 6.45 -14.83 4.39
C ILE A 104 7.92 -14.95 4.82
N SER A 105 8.86 -14.62 3.94
CA SER A 105 10.30 -14.77 4.19
C SER A 105 10.80 -13.95 5.38
N ILE A 106 10.17 -12.81 5.67
CA ILE A 106 10.53 -11.95 6.80
C ILE A 106 9.57 -12.04 7.98
N ALA A 107 8.46 -12.78 7.87
CA ALA A 107 7.42 -12.85 8.89
C ALA A 107 7.97 -13.13 10.30
N CYS A 108 8.95 -14.02 10.44
CA CYS A 108 9.57 -14.36 11.73
C CYS A 108 10.35 -13.21 12.40
N LYS A 109 10.60 -12.11 11.70
CA LYS A 109 11.24 -10.89 12.22
C LYS A 109 10.24 -9.79 12.54
N LEU A 110 8.95 -10.01 12.26
CA LEU A 110 7.89 -9.01 12.38
C LEU A 110 6.86 -9.45 13.42
N ASP A 111 6.40 -8.50 14.21
CA ASP A 111 5.25 -8.70 15.09
C ASP A 111 3.94 -8.33 14.35
N THR A 112 4.03 -7.40 13.39
CA THR A 112 2.94 -7.05 12.48
C THR A 112 3.39 -6.95 11.03
N VAL A 113 2.60 -7.56 10.15
CA VAL A 113 2.64 -7.32 8.72
C VAL A 113 1.52 -6.36 8.36
N VAL A 114 1.85 -5.32 7.59
CA VAL A 114 0.88 -4.40 7.00
C VAL A 114 0.85 -4.62 5.49
N LEU A 115 -0.26 -5.12 4.98
CA LEU A 115 -0.52 -5.24 3.54
C LEU A 115 -1.29 -4.00 3.08
N VAL A 116 -0.72 -3.22 2.19
CA VAL A 116 -1.39 -2.08 1.58
C VAL A 116 -1.95 -2.51 0.23
N THR A 117 -3.10 -3.17 0.26
CA THR A 117 -3.83 -3.71 -0.89
C THR A 117 -5.30 -3.89 -0.55
N GLY A 118 -6.17 -3.75 -1.55
CA GLY A 118 -7.60 -4.08 -1.45
C GLY A 118 -7.96 -5.48 -1.95
N ASP A 119 -6.98 -6.24 -2.45
CA ASP A 119 -7.19 -7.47 -3.21
C ASP A 119 -7.48 -8.70 -2.33
N GLY A 120 -8.61 -9.36 -2.59
CA GLY A 120 -9.08 -10.55 -1.88
C GLY A 120 -8.15 -11.76 -2.05
N ASP A 121 -7.34 -11.80 -3.10
CA ASP A 121 -6.42 -12.90 -3.39
C ASP A 121 -5.30 -13.03 -2.32
N PHE A 122 -5.12 -12.02 -1.48
CA PHE A 122 -4.20 -12.08 -0.34
C PHE A 122 -4.79 -12.75 0.92
N VAL A 123 -6.06 -13.15 0.96
CA VAL A 123 -6.65 -13.83 2.13
C VAL A 123 -5.83 -15.05 2.58
N PRO A 124 -5.40 -15.98 1.69
CA PRO A 124 -4.55 -17.10 2.09
C PRO A 124 -3.21 -16.66 2.71
N LEU A 125 -2.62 -15.57 2.21
CA LEU A 125 -1.41 -14.99 2.81
C LEU A 125 -1.68 -14.47 4.22
N VAL A 126 -2.79 -13.77 4.43
CA VAL A 126 -3.20 -13.26 5.75
C VAL A 126 -3.34 -14.42 6.76
N GLU A 127 -4.00 -15.50 6.36
CA GLU A 127 -4.19 -16.68 7.21
C GLU A 127 -2.86 -17.36 7.56
N LEU A 128 -1.98 -17.54 6.57
CA LEU A 128 -0.65 -18.12 6.77
C LEU A 128 0.22 -17.27 7.72
N LEU A 129 0.21 -15.95 7.55
CA LEU A 129 0.98 -15.05 8.43
C LEU A 129 0.47 -15.08 9.87
N LYS A 130 -0.84 -15.19 10.06
CA LYS A 130 -1.44 -15.38 11.39
C LYS A 130 -1.03 -16.71 12.00
N TYR A 131 -0.94 -17.77 11.20
CA TYR A 131 -0.41 -19.07 11.64
C TYR A 131 1.05 -18.96 12.10
N HIS A 132 1.86 -18.11 11.45
CA HIS A 132 3.22 -17.77 11.90
C HIS A 132 3.29 -16.84 13.13
N GLY A 133 2.15 -16.49 13.73
CA GLY A 133 2.08 -15.64 14.92
C GLY A 133 2.12 -14.14 14.64
N CYS A 134 2.16 -13.71 13.37
CA CYS A 134 2.08 -12.30 13.03
C CYS A 134 0.64 -11.79 13.18
N ARG A 135 0.51 -10.56 13.67
CA ARG A 135 -0.72 -9.79 13.44
C ARG A 135 -0.69 -9.25 12.01
N VAL A 136 -1.81 -9.27 11.32
CA VAL A 136 -1.90 -8.77 9.95
C VAL A 136 -2.85 -7.59 9.88
N GLU A 137 -2.36 -6.44 9.47
CA GLU A 137 -3.15 -5.24 9.22
C GLU A 137 -3.30 -5.02 7.71
N THR A 138 -4.50 -4.69 7.26
CA THR A 138 -4.75 -4.33 5.86
C THR A 138 -5.10 -2.86 5.78
N VAL A 139 -4.51 -2.18 4.79
CA VAL A 139 -4.71 -0.75 4.54
C VAL A 139 -5.06 -0.51 3.08
N SER A 140 -6.20 0.11 2.82
CA SER A 140 -6.69 0.30 1.45
C SER A 140 -7.90 1.24 1.42
N PHE A 141 -8.44 1.53 0.24
CA PHE A 141 -9.71 2.24 0.13
C PHE A 141 -10.90 1.33 0.40
N ARG A 142 -11.72 1.65 1.40
CA ARG A 142 -12.85 0.81 1.84
C ARG A 142 -13.78 0.37 0.71
N ARG A 143 -14.05 1.25 -0.25
CA ARG A 143 -14.97 0.99 -1.36
C ARG A 143 -14.40 0.04 -2.43
N SER A 144 -13.09 -0.18 -2.46
CA SER A 144 -12.41 -1.07 -3.41
C SER A 144 -11.68 -2.21 -2.70
N THR A 145 -12.19 -2.64 -1.54
CA THR A 145 -11.56 -3.68 -0.74
C THR A 145 -12.48 -4.87 -0.63
N ALA A 146 -11.95 -6.06 -0.91
CA ALA A 146 -12.61 -7.33 -0.69
C ALA A 146 -13.03 -7.49 0.79
N ILE A 147 -14.28 -7.87 1.03
CA ILE A 147 -14.83 -7.94 2.40
C ILE A 147 -14.20 -9.10 3.18
N GLU A 148 -13.89 -10.19 2.49
CA GLU A 148 -13.16 -11.35 2.96
C GLU A 148 -11.76 -10.97 3.46
N LEU A 149 -11.05 -10.09 2.76
CA LEU A 149 -9.74 -9.59 3.19
C LEU A 149 -9.84 -8.80 4.49
N ILE A 150 -10.84 -7.92 4.59
CA ILE A 150 -11.13 -7.16 5.81
C ILE A 150 -11.39 -8.10 6.98
N ASN A 151 -12.21 -9.14 6.76
CA ASN A 151 -12.61 -10.09 7.79
C ASN A 151 -11.46 -11.01 8.22
N ALA A 152 -10.59 -11.41 7.30
CA ALA A 152 -9.41 -12.23 7.59
C ALA A 152 -8.35 -11.46 8.40
N SER A 153 -8.24 -10.15 8.15
CA SER A 153 -7.26 -9.25 8.77
C SER A 153 -7.47 -9.10 10.27
N THR A 154 -6.37 -8.97 11.02
CA THR A 154 -6.44 -8.66 12.46
C THR A 154 -6.95 -7.24 12.71
N LYS A 155 -6.66 -6.33 11.79
CA LYS A 155 -7.16 -4.95 11.80
C LYS A 155 -7.24 -4.44 10.37
N TYR A 156 -8.28 -3.68 10.09
CA TYR A 156 -8.41 -2.92 8.86
C TYR A 156 -8.28 -1.42 9.13
N THR A 157 -7.59 -0.68 8.25
CA THR A 157 -7.54 0.78 8.28
C THR A 157 -7.86 1.32 6.89
N ALA A 158 -8.86 2.19 6.80
CA ALA A 158 -9.22 2.80 5.52
C ALA A 158 -8.25 3.93 5.17
N ILE A 159 -7.90 4.04 3.89
CA ILE A 159 -7.27 5.24 3.34
C ILE A 159 -8.36 6.31 3.19
N GLU A 160 -8.19 7.40 3.92
CA GLU A 160 -9.05 8.58 3.91
C GLU A 160 -8.44 9.72 3.08
N GLU A 161 -9.25 10.72 2.75
CA GLU A 161 -8.85 11.89 1.94
C GLU A 161 -7.67 12.67 2.53
N SER A 162 -7.48 12.62 3.85
CA SER A 162 -6.35 13.25 4.54
C SER A 162 -4.99 12.72 4.07
N MET A 163 -4.96 11.46 3.62
CA MET A 163 -3.79 10.76 3.08
C MET A 163 -3.67 10.87 1.55
N LEU A 164 -4.48 11.70 0.90
CA LEU A 164 -4.37 11.99 -0.52
C LEU A 164 -3.69 13.35 -0.75
N PHE A 165 -3.11 13.53 -1.93
CA PHE A 165 -2.73 14.86 -2.37
C PHE A 165 -4.00 15.70 -2.59
N LYS A 166 -4.01 16.91 -2.03
CA LYS A 166 -5.02 17.90 -2.36
C LYS A 166 -4.76 18.34 -3.79
N GLU A 167 -5.69 18.12 -4.70
CA GLU A 167 -5.62 18.77 -6.00
C GLU A 167 -5.58 20.29 -5.77
N LYS A 168 -4.63 20.98 -6.40
CA LYS A 168 -4.77 22.42 -6.56
C LYS A 168 -6.00 22.61 -7.42
N LYS A 169 -7.08 23.16 -6.85
CA LYS A 169 -8.20 23.70 -7.65
C LYS A 169 -7.58 24.50 -8.78
N PHE A 170 -7.89 24.14 -10.03
CA PHE A 170 -7.56 24.96 -11.20
C PHE A 170 -7.97 26.41 -10.86
N GLN A 171 -7.00 27.29 -10.64
CA GLN A 171 -7.27 28.72 -10.67
C GLN A 171 -7.56 29.03 -12.12
N LYS A 172 -8.85 29.14 -12.42
CA LYS A 172 -9.31 29.72 -13.67
C LYS A 172 -8.87 31.19 -13.62
N ASN A 173 -7.74 31.50 -14.25
CA ASN A 173 -7.41 32.87 -14.59
C ASN A 173 -8.39 33.29 -15.68
N ASP A 174 -9.60 33.66 -15.28
CA ASP A 174 -10.43 34.53 -16.10
C ASP A 174 -9.80 35.93 -15.99
N SER A 175 -8.81 36.17 -16.85
CA SER A 175 -8.34 37.51 -17.18
C SER A 175 -9.51 38.23 -17.86
N THR A 176 -10.23 39.03 -17.09
CA THR A 176 -11.17 40.03 -17.60
C THR A 176 -10.38 41.02 -18.45
N ASN A 177 -10.67 41.01 -19.75
CA ASN A 177 -10.36 42.09 -20.66
C ASN A 177 -11.48 43.14 -20.58
#